data_AF-A0A920A6W2-F1
#
_entry.id   AF-A0A920A6W2-F1
#
_cell.length_a   1.000
_cell.length_b   1.000
_cell.length_c   1.000
_cell.angle_alpha   90.00
_cell.angle_beta   90.00
_cell.angle_gamma   90.00
#
_symmetry.space_group_name_H-M   'P 1'
#
loop_
_entity.id
_entity.type
_entity.pdbx_description
1 polymer ?
#
loop_
_entity_poly.entity_id
_entity_poly.type
_entity_poly.pdbx_seq_one_letter_code
_entity_poly.pdbx_strand_id
1 'polypeptide(L)'
;MHDNIKEFINIIKTRGFIHQTTDLEELQSSFKKIIGYTGFDCTSNTLHVGSLLQLMLLKWLQKTGNKPIVLLGGGTTKIGDPSGKDSTRKILSSNEINSNSKGIRRVIERFIDFNDSANGAKLVNNEDWLDDLNYIDFLRNFGKYFSVNRMLTFDSVKTRLEREQNLSFLEFNYMITQAYDYYYLNKNFNCNVQFGGSDQWGNIINGIDLIKKVADKNINNVHAITSPLITTANGKKNG
;
A
#
# COMPACT_ATOMS: atom_id res chain seq x y z
N MET A 1 26.71 2.90 -5.12
CA MET A 1 25.56 1.95 -5.02
C MET A 1 24.49 2.43 -4.04
N HIS A 2 24.86 3.06 -2.91
CA HIS A 2 23.91 3.80 -2.04
C HIS A 2 23.38 5.11 -2.64
N ASP A 3 23.96 5.56 -3.75
CA ASP A 3 23.64 6.85 -4.39
C ASP A 3 22.19 6.92 -4.88
N ASN A 4 21.67 5.82 -5.42
CA ASN A 4 20.29 5.73 -5.94
C ASN A 4 19.23 5.93 -4.85
N ILE A 5 19.45 5.38 -3.65
CA ILE A 5 18.53 5.55 -2.52
C ILE A 5 18.61 6.98 -2.01
N LYS A 6 19.83 7.51 -1.85
CA LYS A 6 20.05 8.89 -1.41
C LYS A 6 19.43 9.89 -2.37
N GLU A 7 19.59 9.68 -3.68
CA GLU A 7 18.99 10.52 -4.73
C GLU A 7 17.46 10.47 -4.66
N PHE A 8 16.87 9.28 -4.54
CA PHE A 8 15.42 9.12 -4.37
C PHE A 8 14.90 9.88 -3.15
N ILE A 9 15.51 9.64 -1.98
CA ILE A 9 15.14 10.30 -0.72
C ILE A 9 15.25 11.82 -0.85
N ASN A 10 16.32 12.34 -1.46
CA ASN A 10 16.49 13.76 -1.68
C ASN A 10 15.37 14.34 -2.58
N ILE A 11 15.05 13.66 -3.69
CA ILE A 11 13.99 14.07 -4.62
C ILE A 11 12.63 14.17 -3.92
N ILE A 12 12.24 13.15 -3.16
CA ILE A 12 10.93 13.12 -2.49
C ILE A 12 10.87 14.09 -1.31
N LYS A 13 11.98 14.33 -0.62
CA LYS A 13 12.10 15.37 0.42
C LYS A 13 11.92 16.77 -0.18
N THR A 14 12.73 17.13 -1.18
CA THR A 14 12.70 18.47 -1.79
C THR A 14 11.37 18.78 -2.47
N ARG A 15 10.68 17.75 -3.00
CA ARG A 15 9.37 17.92 -3.64
C ARG A 15 8.18 17.88 -2.67
N GLY A 16 8.43 17.72 -1.36
CA GLY A 16 7.37 17.68 -0.35
C GLY A 16 6.49 16.45 -0.43
N PHE A 17 7.01 15.32 -0.91
CA PHE A 17 6.26 14.07 -1.06
C PHE A 17 6.20 13.24 0.23
N ILE A 18 6.86 13.67 1.30
CA ILE A 18 6.86 12.96 2.59
C ILE A 18 5.92 13.69 3.55
N HIS A 19 4.95 12.96 4.07
CA HIS A 19 4.13 13.34 5.20
C HIS A 19 4.58 12.62 6.48
N GLN A 20 4.64 11.30 6.45
CA GLN A 20 5.22 10.48 7.52
C GLN A 20 6.14 9.42 6.93
N THR A 21 7.09 8.95 7.73
CA THR A 21 8.00 7.89 7.36
C THR A 21 8.44 7.12 8.59
N THR A 22 8.77 5.85 8.43
CA THR A 22 9.66 5.16 9.38
C THR A 22 11.09 5.67 9.20
N ASP A 23 12.06 5.05 9.88
CA ASP A 23 13.46 5.47 9.83
C ASP A 23 14.04 5.43 8.38
N LEU A 24 14.36 6.61 7.85
CA LEU A 24 14.96 6.77 6.51
C LEU A 24 16.47 6.52 6.52
N GLU A 25 17.15 6.74 7.64
CA GLU A 25 18.58 6.50 7.78
C GLU A 25 18.85 4.99 7.83
N GLU A 26 18.02 4.26 8.58
CA GLU A 26 18.01 2.79 8.56
C GLU A 26 17.71 2.26 7.15
N LEU A 27 16.71 2.82 6.45
CA LEU A 27 16.40 2.44 5.07
C LEU A 27 17.61 2.63 4.14
N GLN A 28 18.31 3.76 4.25
CA GLN A 28 19.45 4.08 3.40
C GLN A 28 20.69 3.21 3.70
N SER A 29 20.90 2.86 4.97
CA SER A 29 22.05 2.06 5.41
C SER A 29 21.84 0.55 5.25
N SER A 30 20.60 0.07 5.41
CA SER A 30 20.29 -1.37 5.41
C SER A 30 20.11 -1.96 4.01
N PHE A 31 19.87 -1.13 3.00
CA PHE A 31 19.55 -1.61 1.65
C PHE A 31 20.48 -1.03 0.58
N LYS A 32 20.78 -1.86 -0.42
CA LYS A 32 21.46 -1.43 -1.64
C LYS A 32 20.50 -0.88 -2.70
N LYS A 33 19.22 -1.23 -2.59
CA LYS A 33 18.16 -0.86 -3.52
C LYS A 33 16.82 -0.84 -2.80
N ILE A 34 16.01 0.18 -3.06
CA ILE A 34 14.60 0.16 -2.66
C ILE A 34 13.82 -0.69 -3.66
N ILE A 35 13.09 -1.66 -3.14
CA ILE A 35 12.01 -2.34 -3.85
C ILE A 35 10.74 -1.93 -3.11
N GLY A 36 9.97 -1.02 -3.70
CA GLY A 36 8.87 -0.38 -2.98
C GLY A 36 7.57 -0.44 -3.76
N TYR A 37 6.45 -0.53 -3.05
CA TYR A 37 5.14 -0.74 -3.66
C TYR A 37 4.08 0.28 -3.27
N THR A 38 3.09 0.43 -4.15
CA THR A 38 1.82 1.10 -3.85
C THR A 38 0.67 0.21 -4.30
N GLY A 39 -0.32 0.05 -3.44
CA GLY A 39 -1.60 -0.59 -3.75
C GLY A 39 -2.60 0.35 -4.41
N PHE A 40 -3.31 -0.14 -5.41
CA PHE A 40 -4.41 0.55 -6.08
C PHE A 40 -5.65 -0.34 -6.10
N ASP A 41 -6.61 -0.05 -5.24
CA ASP A 41 -7.91 -0.73 -5.26
C ASP A 41 -8.69 -0.41 -6.53
N CYS A 42 -9.29 -1.45 -7.12
CA CYS A 42 -10.00 -1.45 -8.40
C CYS A 42 -11.44 -0.93 -8.26
N THR A 43 -11.61 0.19 -7.56
CA THR A 43 -12.93 0.79 -7.26
C THR A 43 -13.53 1.60 -8.42
N SER A 44 -12.70 1.98 -9.40
CA SER A 44 -13.08 2.76 -10.59
C SER A 44 -12.22 2.32 -11.78
N ASN A 45 -12.72 2.56 -13.00
CA ASN A 45 -12.01 2.26 -14.25
C ASN A 45 -10.87 3.24 -14.59
N THR A 46 -10.64 4.23 -13.74
CA THR A 46 -9.55 5.20 -13.88
C THR A 46 -9.02 5.60 -12.50
N LEU A 47 -7.76 6.05 -12.47
CA LEU A 47 -7.21 6.73 -11.30
C LEU A 47 -7.64 8.20 -11.32
N HIS A 48 -7.90 8.75 -10.13
CA HIS A 48 -8.18 10.18 -9.95
C HIS A 48 -6.92 10.92 -9.48
N VAL A 49 -6.99 12.25 -9.45
CA VAL A 49 -5.86 13.11 -9.06
C VAL A 49 -5.25 12.74 -7.71
N GLY A 50 -6.04 12.20 -6.77
CA GLY A 50 -5.58 11.76 -5.46
C GLY A 50 -4.55 10.61 -5.51
N SER A 51 -4.54 9.82 -6.58
CA SER A 51 -3.53 8.77 -6.81
C SER A 51 -2.24 9.29 -7.46
N LEU A 52 -2.24 10.54 -7.95
CA LEU A 52 -1.13 11.08 -8.74
C LEU A 52 0.18 11.13 -7.94
N LEU A 53 0.15 11.55 -6.67
CA LEU A 53 1.36 11.57 -5.84
C LEU A 53 1.98 10.18 -5.72
N GLN A 54 1.15 9.13 -5.72
CA GLN A 54 1.65 7.77 -5.50
C GLN A 54 2.26 7.22 -6.78
N LEU A 55 1.66 7.55 -7.93
CA LEU A 55 2.27 7.32 -9.23
C LEU A 55 3.60 8.06 -9.39
N MET A 56 3.66 9.31 -8.91
CA MET A 56 4.89 10.10 -8.97
C MET A 56 5.98 9.55 -8.06
N LEU A 57 5.64 9.06 -6.86
CA LEU A 57 6.56 8.35 -5.98
C LEU A 57 7.16 7.12 -6.69
N LEU A 58 6.31 6.27 -7.27
CA LEU A 58 6.78 5.09 -8.03
C LEU A 58 7.61 5.47 -9.27
N LYS A 59 7.25 6.55 -9.97
CA LYS A 59 8.03 7.04 -11.12
C LYS A 59 9.41 7.55 -10.72
N TRP A 60 9.51 8.32 -9.64
CA TRP A 60 10.82 8.78 -9.14
C TRP A 60 11.65 7.63 -8.58
N LEU A 61 11.00 6.65 -7.94
CA LEU A 61 11.65 5.43 -7.51
C LEU A 61 12.29 4.72 -8.71
N GLN A 62 11.54 4.53 -9.79
CA GLN A 62 12.07 3.94 -11.01
C GLN A 62 13.19 4.77 -11.65
N LYS A 63 13.00 6.09 -11.78
CA LYS A 63 13.96 6.99 -12.42
C LYS A 63 15.31 7.03 -11.71
N THR A 64 15.32 6.87 -10.39
CA THR A 64 16.54 6.82 -9.58
C THR A 64 17.16 5.42 -9.54
N GLY A 65 16.69 4.48 -10.38
CA GLY A 65 17.25 3.13 -10.49
C GLY A 65 16.75 2.15 -9.43
N ASN A 66 15.81 2.55 -8.56
CA ASN A 66 15.11 1.67 -7.63
C ASN A 66 13.97 0.91 -8.34
N LYS A 67 13.38 -0.11 -7.70
CA LYS A 67 12.40 -0.99 -8.36
C LYS A 67 10.99 -0.77 -7.80
N PRO A 68 10.05 -0.23 -8.59
CA PRO A 68 8.66 -0.13 -8.17
C PRO A 68 7.91 -1.47 -8.33
N ILE A 69 6.96 -1.69 -7.43
CA ILE A 69 5.92 -2.71 -7.56
C ILE A 69 4.58 -1.98 -7.56
N VAL A 70 3.78 -2.21 -8.60
CA VAL A 70 2.40 -1.78 -8.68
C VAL A 70 1.54 -2.95 -8.27
N LEU A 71 0.80 -2.79 -7.16
CA LEU A 71 -0.14 -3.79 -6.68
C LEU A 71 -1.56 -3.37 -7.08
N LEU A 72 -2.20 -4.15 -7.94
CA LEU A 72 -3.64 -4.05 -8.18
C LEU A 72 -4.36 -4.76 -7.03
N GLY A 73 -5.33 -4.08 -6.43
CA GLY A 73 -6.08 -4.56 -5.27
C GLY A 73 -7.30 -5.39 -5.64
N GLY A 74 -7.20 -6.38 -6.52
CA GLY A 74 -8.36 -7.18 -6.96
C GLY A 74 -9.07 -7.89 -5.80
N GLY A 75 -8.32 -8.48 -4.87
CA GLY A 75 -8.83 -9.12 -3.66
C GLY A 75 -9.28 -8.10 -2.60
N THR A 76 -8.46 -7.09 -2.31
CA THR A 76 -8.80 -6.06 -1.31
C THR A 76 -10.02 -5.21 -1.69
N THR A 77 -10.27 -5.01 -2.99
CA THR A 77 -11.47 -4.31 -3.48
C THR A 77 -12.77 -5.05 -3.14
N LYS A 78 -12.74 -6.39 -3.03
CA LYS A 78 -13.90 -7.19 -2.62
C LYS A 78 -14.28 -6.96 -1.15
N ILE A 79 -13.33 -6.46 -0.35
CA ILE A 79 -13.48 -6.16 1.07
C ILE A 79 -13.86 -4.69 1.26
N GLY A 80 -13.08 -3.78 0.67
CA GLY A 80 -13.29 -2.34 0.69
C GLY A 80 -12.55 -1.63 1.84
N ASP A 81 -11.68 -0.69 1.48
CA ASP A 81 -10.93 0.14 2.43
C ASP A 81 -11.82 1.17 3.15
N PRO A 82 -11.91 1.14 4.50
CA PRO A 82 -12.61 2.16 5.27
C PRO A 82 -11.79 3.46 5.45
N SER A 83 -10.50 3.47 5.12
CA SER A 83 -9.58 4.58 5.42
C SER A 83 -9.96 5.86 4.68
N GLY A 84 -10.09 6.96 5.42
CA GLY A 84 -10.44 8.27 4.87
C GLY A 84 -11.84 8.35 4.27
N LYS A 85 -12.77 7.48 4.68
CA LYS A 85 -14.17 7.42 4.21
C LYS A 85 -15.16 7.45 5.37
N ASP A 86 -16.27 8.17 5.17
CA ASP A 86 -17.36 8.30 6.14
C ASP A 86 -18.48 7.25 5.92
N SER A 87 -18.44 6.50 4.82
CA SER A 87 -19.47 5.53 4.46
C SER A 87 -18.86 4.24 3.94
N THR A 88 -19.64 3.16 4.06
CA THR A 88 -19.24 1.83 3.59
C THR A 88 -19.10 1.80 2.08
N ARG A 89 -18.09 1.06 1.60
CA ARG A 89 -17.82 0.89 0.18
C ARG A 89 -18.93 0.10 -0.50
N LYS A 90 -19.24 0.49 -1.75
CA LYS A 90 -20.09 -0.33 -2.62
C LYS A 90 -19.35 -1.64 -2.93
N ILE A 91 -19.99 -2.77 -2.70
CA ILE A 91 -19.49 -4.08 -3.13
C ILE A 91 -19.63 -4.18 -4.65
N LEU A 92 -18.51 -4.44 -5.33
CA LEU A 92 -18.44 -4.57 -6.78
C LEU A 92 -18.45 -6.06 -7.17
N SER A 93 -19.00 -6.36 -8.34
CA SER A 93 -18.87 -7.71 -8.93
C SER A 93 -17.44 -7.95 -9.42
N SER A 94 -17.02 -9.22 -9.50
CA SER A 94 -15.71 -9.59 -10.04
C SER A 94 -15.50 -9.08 -11.48
N ASN A 95 -16.57 -9.00 -12.28
CA ASN A 95 -16.51 -8.43 -13.64
C ASN A 95 -16.23 -6.93 -13.62
N GLU A 96 -16.86 -6.18 -12.71
CA GLU A 96 -16.58 -4.75 -12.52
C GLU A 96 -15.14 -4.54 -12.04
N ILE A 97 -14.67 -5.33 -11.06
CA ILE A 97 -13.30 -5.26 -10.53
C ILE A 97 -12.27 -5.52 -11.65
N ASN A 98 -12.47 -6.56 -12.46
CA ASN A 98 -11.58 -6.89 -13.58
C ASN A 98 -11.61 -5.82 -14.68
N SER A 99 -12.78 -5.26 -15.00
CA SER A 99 -12.87 -4.12 -15.92
C SER A 99 -12.10 -2.90 -15.39
N ASN A 100 -12.24 -2.63 -14.09
CA ASN A 100 -11.58 -1.53 -13.42
C ASN A 100 -10.06 -1.69 -13.37
N SER A 101 -9.58 -2.89 -13.06
CA SER A 101 -8.14 -3.21 -12.99
C SER A 101 -7.45 -2.98 -14.34
N LYS A 102 -8.09 -3.37 -15.46
CA LYS A 102 -7.62 -3.07 -16.83
C LYS A 102 -7.58 -1.57 -17.11
N GLY A 103 -8.59 -0.84 -16.65
CA GLY A 103 -8.64 0.62 -16.75
C GLY A 103 -7.49 1.31 -16.03
N ILE A 104 -7.29 0.95 -14.76
CA ILE A 104 -6.19 1.44 -13.92
C ILE A 104 -4.83 1.12 -14.54
N ARG A 105 -4.61 -0.12 -14.97
CA ARG A 105 -3.38 -0.56 -15.62
C ARG A 105 -2.99 0.34 -16.80
N ARG A 106 -3.94 0.65 -17.69
CA ARG A 106 -3.70 1.55 -18.85
C ARG A 106 -3.25 2.95 -18.45
N VAL A 107 -3.70 3.45 -17.29
CA VAL A 107 -3.24 4.74 -16.77
C VAL A 107 -1.82 4.62 -16.24
N ILE A 108 -1.54 3.59 -15.46
CA ILE A 108 -0.23 3.37 -14.81
C ILE A 108 0.88 3.16 -15.85
N GLU A 109 0.62 2.41 -16.92
CA GLU A 109 1.58 2.17 -18.02
C GLU A 109 2.04 3.45 -18.74
N ARG A 110 1.33 4.57 -18.59
CA ARG A 110 1.77 5.87 -19.11
C ARG A 110 2.83 6.54 -18.24
N PHE A 111 2.91 6.16 -16.97
CA PHE A 111 3.83 6.75 -16.00
C PHE A 111 5.01 5.84 -15.72
N ILE A 112 4.82 4.53 -15.73
CA ILE A 112 5.79 3.55 -15.22
C ILE A 112 6.14 2.55 -16.31
N ASP A 113 7.44 2.26 -16.44
CA ASP A 113 7.95 1.35 -17.46
C ASP A 113 8.01 -0.10 -16.91
N PHE A 114 7.33 -1.03 -17.59
CA PHE A 114 7.33 -2.46 -17.23
C PHE A 114 8.21 -3.23 -18.22
N ASN A 115 9.33 -3.78 -17.75
CA ASN A 115 10.30 -4.53 -18.56
C ASN A 115 11.25 -5.34 -17.66
N ASP A 116 12.13 -6.13 -18.27
CA ASP A 116 13.07 -7.02 -17.56
C ASP A 116 14.35 -6.33 -17.06
N SER A 117 14.44 -5.00 -17.17
CA SER A 117 15.59 -4.26 -16.64
C SER A 117 15.65 -4.33 -15.11
N ALA A 118 16.81 -3.98 -14.56
CA ALA A 118 17.02 -4.03 -13.10
C ALA A 118 16.02 -3.16 -12.32
N ASN A 119 15.57 -2.03 -12.87
CA ASN A 119 14.57 -1.11 -12.31
C ASN A 119 13.19 -1.20 -13.01
N GLY A 120 13.01 -2.18 -13.90
CA GLY A 120 11.72 -2.46 -14.53
C GLY A 120 10.67 -2.80 -13.48
N ALA A 121 9.51 -2.14 -13.59
CA ALA A 121 8.43 -2.27 -12.62
C ALA A 121 7.81 -3.68 -12.66
N LYS A 122 7.35 -4.16 -11.50
CA LYS A 122 6.49 -5.35 -11.44
C LYS A 122 5.03 -4.92 -11.29
N LEU A 123 4.14 -5.51 -12.09
CA LEU A 123 2.70 -5.43 -11.90
C LEU A 123 2.23 -6.76 -11.31
N VAL A 124 1.52 -6.71 -10.19
CA VAL A 124 0.96 -7.88 -9.49
C VAL A 124 -0.46 -7.58 -9.06
N ASN A 125 -1.27 -8.61 -8.81
CA ASN A 125 -2.63 -8.46 -8.29
C ASN A 125 -2.79 -9.27 -7.01
N ASN A 126 -3.28 -8.67 -5.91
CA ASN A 126 -3.45 -9.42 -4.67
C ASN A 126 -4.56 -10.46 -4.72
N GLU A 127 -5.42 -10.45 -5.73
CA GLU A 127 -6.35 -11.57 -5.96
C GLU A 127 -5.60 -12.90 -6.14
N ASP A 128 -4.39 -12.87 -6.70
CA ASP A 128 -3.56 -14.06 -6.98
C ASP A 128 -3.17 -14.84 -5.72
N TRP A 129 -3.20 -14.21 -4.53
CA TRP A 129 -2.90 -14.90 -3.27
C TRP A 129 -3.99 -14.75 -2.21
N LEU A 130 -4.88 -13.76 -2.32
CA LEU A 130 -5.98 -13.57 -1.37
C LEU A 130 -7.18 -14.48 -1.67
N ASP A 131 -7.44 -14.80 -2.94
CA ASP A 131 -8.64 -15.58 -3.30
C ASP A 131 -8.53 -17.06 -2.87
N ASP A 132 -7.33 -17.63 -2.90
CA ASP A 132 -7.06 -19.02 -2.55
C ASP A 132 -6.66 -19.20 -1.07
N LEU A 133 -6.81 -18.14 -0.27
CA LEU A 133 -6.32 -18.09 1.10
C LEU A 133 -7.28 -18.82 2.05
N ASN A 134 -6.86 -20.00 2.53
CA ASN A 134 -7.65 -20.74 3.51
C ASN A 134 -7.79 -19.94 4.81
N TYR A 135 -9.04 -19.62 5.18
CA TYR A 135 -9.32 -18.73 6.31
C TYR A 135 -8.74 -19.24 7.64
N ILE A 136 -8.89 -20.53 7.94
CA ILE A 136 -8.44 -21.09 9.22
C ILE A 136 -6.91 -21.14 9.28
N ASP A 137 -6.26 -21.55 8.19
CA ASP A 137 -4.81 -21.56 8.12
C ASP A 137 -4.23 -20.15 8.22
N PHE A 138 -4.87 -19.18 7.57
CA PHE A 138 -4.49 -17.78 7.67
C PHE A 138 -4.60 -17.27 9.11
N LEU A 139 -5.70 -17.54 9.81
CA LEU A 139 -5.85 -17.13 11.20
C LEU A 139 -4.78 -17.75 12.12
N ARG A 140 -4.46 -19.03 11.92
CA ARG A 140 -3.43 -19.74 12.70
C ARG A 140 -2.02 -19.21 12.43
N ASN A 141 -1.73 -18.88 11.17
CA ASN A 141 -0.40 -18.45 10.75
C ASN A 141 -0.18 -16.95 11.01
N PHE A 142 -1.17 -16.11 10.72
CA PHE A 142 -1.06 -14.65 10.74
C PHE A 142 -2.04 -13.99 11.72
N GLY A 143 -3.29 -14.48 11.81
CA GLY A 143 -4.34 -13.93 12.67
C GLY A 143 -3.90 -13.66 14.11
N LYS A 144 -3.14 -14.59 14.70
CA LYS A 144 -2.59 -14.49 16.07
C LYS A 144 -1.70 -13.26 16.33
N TYR A 145 -1.16 -12.62 15.30
CA TYR A 145 -0.27 -11.46 15.43
C TYR A 145 -1.01 -10.12 15.45
N PHE A 146 -2.29 -10.12 15.07
CA PHE A 146 -3.16 -8.95 15.09
C PHE A 146 -3.84 -8.82 16.45
N SER A 147 -3.67 -7.67 17.10
CA SER A 147 -4.39 -7.33 18.33
C SER A 147 -5.58 -6.47 17.98
N VAL A 148 -6.79 -6.93 18.31
CA VAL A 148 -8.02 -6.14 18.13
C VAL A 148 -7.90 -4.79 18.83
N ASN A 149 -7.43 -4.76 20.09
CA ASN A 149 -7.21 -3.52 20.83
C ASN A 149 -6.31 -2.55 20.06
N ARG A 150 -5.21 -3.03 19.46
CA ARG A 150 -4.31 -2.21 18.65
C ARG A 150 -5.01 -1.70 17.39
N MET A 151 -5.71 -2.56 16.67
CA MET A 151 -6.43 -2.19 15.44
C MET A 151 -7.48 -1.11 15.67
N LEU A 152 -8.18 -1.16 16.81
CA LEU A 152 -9.16 -0.14 17.21
C LEU A 152 -8.53 1.24 17.48
N THR A 153 -7.21 1.32 17.70
CA THR A 153 -6.51 2.61 17.91
C THR A 153 -6.18 3.34 16.62
N PHE A 154 -6.26 2.69 15.45
CA PHE A 154 -5.96 3.36 14.19
C PHE A 154 -7.07 4.32 13.79
N ASP A 155 -6.71 5.52 13.32
CA ASP A 155 -7.66 6.60 13.04
C ASP A 155 -8.78 6.19 12.07
N SER A 156 -8.47 5.36 11.07
CA SER A 156 -9.45 4.84 10.09
C SER A 156 -10.59 4.04 10.73
N VAL A 157 -10.33 3.39 11.87
CA VAL A 157 -11.33 2.62 12.63
C VAL A 157 -11.88 3.46 13.78
N LYS A 158 -11.01 4.09 14.55
CA LYS A 158 -11.37 4.91 15.71
C LYS A 158 -12.42 5.96 15.37
N THR A 159 -12.21 6.71 14.29
CA THR A 159 -13.15 7.78 13.88
C THR A 159 -14.52 7.24 13.48
N ARG A 160 -14.62 6.06 12.86
CA ARG A 160 -15.92 5.46 12.52
C ARG A 160 -16.67 5.01 13.77
N LEU A 161 -15.94 4.43 14.73
CA LEU A 161 -16.51 4.01 16.02
C LEU A 161 -16.99 5.19 16.87
N GLU A 162 -16.18 6.25 16.96
CA GLU A 162 -16.54 7.47 17.71
C GLU A 162 -17.77 8.18 17.14
N ARG A 163 -18.00 8.06 15.82
CA ARG A 163 -19.17 8.62 15.13
C ARG A 163 -20.36 7.66 15.06
N GLU A 164 -20.29 6.52 15.74
CA GLU A 164 -21.31 5.46 15.68
C GLU A 164 -21.64 5.01 14.24
N GLN A 165 -20.69 5.18 13.32
CA GLN A 165 -20.83 4.72 11.94
C GLN A 165 -20.58 3.22 11.88
N ASN A 166 -21.45 2.51 11.16
CA ASN A 166 -21.29 1.07 10.98
C ASN A 166 -19.93 0.76 10.32
N LEU A 167 -19.08 0.02 11.02
CA LEU A 167 -17.87 -0.60 10.49
C LEU A 167 -18.12 -2.10 10.46
N SER A 168 -18.33 -2.64 9.26
CA SER A 168 -18.61 -4.06 9.11
C SER A 168 -17.38 -4.92 9.43
N PHE A 169 -17.60 -6.18 9.84
CA PHE A 169 -16.51 -7.13 10.00
C PHE A 169 -15.71 -7.30 8.70
N LEU A 170 -16.37 -7.23 7.54
CA LEU A 170 -15.72 -7.24 6.24
C LEU A 170 -14.70 -6.10 6.14
N GLU A 171 -15.12 -4.85 6.30
CA GLU A 171 -14.23 -3.67 6.23
C GLU A 171 -13.13 -3.70 7.31
N PHE A 172 -13.42 -4.24 8.50
CA PHE A 172 -12.41 -4.41 9.54
C PHE A 172 -11.28 -5.37 9.13
N ASN A 173 -11.57 -6.37 8.29
CA ASN A 173 -10.55 -7.28 7.77
C ASN A 173 -9.68 -6.66 6.66
N TYR A 174 -10.02 -5.49 6.12
CA TYR A 174 -9.22 -4.82 5.09
C TYR A 174 -7.77 -4.57 5.54
N MET A 175 -7.58 -4.07 6.77
CA MET A 175 -6.24 -3.79 7.30
C MET A 175 -5.42 -5.07 7.53
N ILE A 176 -6.10 -6.21 7.72
CA ILE A 176 -5.46 -7.52 7.88
C ILE A 176 -4.96 -8.02 6.52
N THR A 177 -5.79 -7.90 5.48
CA THR A 177 -5.40 -8.30 4.12
C THR A 177 -4.33 -7.39 3.54
N GLN A 178 -4.38 -6.07 3.76
CA GLN A 178 -3.32 -5.17 3.32
C GLN A 178 -2.00 -5.42 4.09
N ALA A 179 -2.07 -5.77 5.38
CA ALA A 179 -0.88 -6.17 6.14
C ALA A 179 -0.27 -7.47 5.57
N TYR A 180 -1.12 -8.42 5.18
CA TYR A 180 -0.69 -9.65 4.52
C TYR A 180 -0.06 -9.40 3.14
N ASP A 181 -0.60 -8.46 2.35
CA ASP A 181 0.02 -8.06 1.08
C ASP A 181 1.46 -7.59 1.28
N TYR A 182 1.73 -6.78 2.32
CA TYR A 182 3.09 -6.34 2.58
C TYR A 182 3.99 -7.52 2.94
N TYR A 183 3.52 -8.44 3.79
CA TYR A 183 4.25 -9.66 4.12
C TYR A 183 4.55 -10.50 2.87
N TYR A 184 3.54 -10.72 2.03
CA TYR A 184 3.68 -11.49 0.80
C TYR A 184 4.68 -10.86 -0.17
N LEU A 185 4.61 -9.53 -0.34
CA LEU A 185 5.52 -8.79 -1.20
C LEU A 185 6.96 -8.76 -0.66
N ASN A 186 7.13 -8.66 0.66
CA ASN A 186 8.46 -8.74 1.27
C ASN A 186 9.08 -10.12 1.03
N LYS A 187 8.33 -11.19 1.32
CA LYS A 187 8.80 -12.57 1.20
C LYS A 187 9.07 -13.00 -0.25
N ASN A 188 8.18 -12.66 -1.18
CA ASN A 188 8.26 -13.18 -2.56
C ASN A 188 8.97 -12.22 -3.53
N PHE A 189 9.04 -10.93 -3.19
CA PHE A 189 9.59 -9.90 -4.08
C PHE A 189 10.68 -9.05 -3.45
N ASN A 190 11.11 -9.36 -2.22
CA ASN A 190 12.08 -8.58 -1.45
C ASN A 190 11.63 -7.11 -1.25
N CYS A 191 10.31 -6.87 -1.24
CA CYS A 191 9.76 -5.53 -1.05
C CYS A 191 10.11 -5.00 0.35
N ASN A 192 10.73 -3.83 0.42
CA ASN A 192 11.25 -3.23 1.65
C ASN A 192 10.66 -1.86 1.97
N VAL A 193 9.83 -1.29 1.09
CA VAL A 193 9.09 -0.05 1.36
C VAL A 193 7.64 -0.15 0.88
N GLN A 194 6.69 0.27 1.72
CA GLN A 194 5.31 0.53 1.28
C GLN A 194 5.08 2.04 1.22
N PHE A 195 4.55 2.49 0.09
CA PHE A 195 4.10 3.86 -0.11
C PHE A 195 2.58 3.95 -0.03
N GLY A 196 2.07 5.06 0.49
CA GLY A 196 0.63 5.35 0.52
C GLY A 196 0.32 6.82 0.78
N GLY A 197 -0.97 7.17 0.77
CA GLY A 197 -1.42 8.47 1.27
C GLY A 197 -1.31 8.55 2.79
N SER A 198 -1.38 9.74 3.37
CA SER A 198 -1.36 9.92 4.83
C SER A 198 -2.49 9.18 5.54
N ASP A 199 -3.63 8.96 4.85
CA ASP A 199 -4.75 8.15 5.33
C ASP A 199 -4.45 6.64 5.41
N GLN A 200 -3.37 6.16 4.80
CA GLN A 200 -2.97 4.74 4.80
C GLN A 200 -2.00 4.38 5.92
N TRP A 201 -1.56 5.34 6.74
CA TRP A 201 -0.51 5.12 7.75
C TRP A 201 -0.81 3.93 8.66
N GLY A 202 -2.04 3.83 9.20
CA GLY A 202 -2.45 2.74 10.08
C GLY A 202 -2.30 1.35 9.44
N ASN A 203 -2.76 1.20 8.20
CA ASN A 203 -2.68 -0.07 7.47
C ASN A 203 -1.23 -0.46 7.15
N ILE A 204 -0.40 0.52 6.76
CA ILE A 204 1.02 0.30 6.46
C ILE A 204 1.77 -0.16 7.73
N ILE A 205 1.54 0.52 8.85
CA ILE A 205 2.15 0.16 10.14
C ILE A 205 1.69 -1.22 10.59
N ASN A 206 0.43 -1.58 10.40
CA ASN A 206 -0.07 -2.92 10.70
C ASN A 206 0.68 -4.00 9.89
N GLY A 207 1.02 -3.71 8.62
CA GLY A 207 1.88 -4.57 7.79
C GLY A 207 3.30 -4.70 8.33
N ILE A 208 3.92 -3.60 8.75
CA ILE A 208 5.26 -3.62 9.38
C ILE A 208 5.25 -4.46 10.67
N ASP A 209 4.24 -4.27 11.51
CA ASP A 209 4.08 -5.00 12.76
C ASP A 209 3.91 -6.51 12.52
N LEU A 210 3.14 -6.90 11.49
CA LEU A 210 2.99 -8.29 11.08
C LEU A 210 4.35 -8.89 10.66
N ILE A 211 5.05 -8.21 9.76
CA ILE A 211 6.32 -8.69 9.19
C ILE A 211 7.37 -8.91 10.30
N LYS A 212 7.46 -7.98 11.26
CA LYS A 212 8.36 -8.10 12.42
C LYS A 212 8.04 -9.30 13.31
N LYS A 213 6.76 -9.68 13.44
CA LYS A 213 6.31 -10.75 14.34
C LYS A 213 6.38 -12.16 13.74
N VAL A 214 6.27 -12.30 12.42
CA VAL A 214 6.25 -13.63 11.76
C VAL A 214 7.62 -14.34 11.85
N ALA A 215 8.71 -13.61 12.13
CA ALA A 215 10.05 -14.15 12.44
C ALA A 215 10.55 -15.23 11.45
N ASP A 216 10.31 -15.01 10.15
CA ASP A 216 10.79 -15.87 9.07
C ASP A 216 12.20 -15.40 8.64
N LYS A 217 13.13 -16.34 8.42
CA LYS A 217 14.51 -16.03 8.02
C LYS A 217 14.61 -15.36 6.64
N ASN A 218 13.57 -15.44 5.83
CA ASN A 218 13.50 -14.85 4.50
C ASN A 218 12.81 -13.47 4.47
N ILE A 219 12.61 -12.85 5.63
CA ILE A 219 12.02 -11.51 5.74
C ILE A 219 13.12 -10.46 5.86
N ASN A 220 13.00 -9.40 5.07
CA ASN A 220 13.86 -8.22 5.19
C ASN A 220 13.22 -7.17 6.12
N ASN A 221 14.03 -6.27 6.69
CA ASN A 221 13.50 -5.06 7.32
C ASN A 221 12.60 -4.29 6.33
N VAL A 222 11.61 -3.60 6.88
CA VAL A 222 10.57 -2.93 6.10
C VAL A 222 10.29 -1.54 6.62
N HIS A 223 9.99 -0.64 5.69
CA HIS A 223 9.79 0.78 5.95
C HIS A 223 8.46 1.27 5.36
N ALA A 224 7.97 2.40 5.87
CA ALA A 224 6.79 3.08 5.39
C ALA A 224 7.16 4.49 4.96
N ILE A 225 6.60 4.97 3.85
CA ILE A 225 6.66 6.37 3.45
C ILE A 225 5.27 6.78 2.98
N THR A 226 4.63 7.74 3.66
CA THR A 226 3.35 8.30 3.21
C THR A 226 3.53 9.67 2.60
N SER A 227 2.71 9.98 1.59
CA SER A 227 2.60 11.31 1.01
C SER A 227 1.49 12.11 1.67
N PRO A 228 1.54 13.46 1.59
CA PRO A 228 0.38 14.26 1.94
C PRO A 228 -0.78 13.93 0.99
N LEU A 229 -2.01 14.16 1.45
CA LEU A 229 -3.17 14.19 0.56
C LEU A 229 -3.15 15.49 -0.25
N ILE A 230 -3.54 15.42 -1.52
CA ILE A 230 -3.68 16.63 -2.34
C ILE A 230 -4.88 17.42 -1.80
N THR A 231 -4.63 18.66 -1.37
CA THR A 231 -5.67 19.60 -0.94
C THR A 231 -5.74 20.78 -1.89
N THR A 232 -6.94 21.34 -2.04
CA THR A 232 -7.15 22.64 -2.70
C THR A 232 -6.56 23.76 -1.84
N ALA A 233 -6.37 24.96 -2.42
CA ALA A 233 -5.92 26.15 -1.67
C ALA A 233 -6.83 26.51 -0.49
N ASN A 234 -8.10 26.09 -0.53
CA ASN A 234 -9.09 26.29 0.53
C ASN A 234 -9.10 25.14 1.56
N GLY A 235 -8.11 24.25 1.54
CA GLY A 235 -7.96 23.14 2.50
C GLY A 235 -8.88 21.94 2.27
N LYS A 236 -9.79 21.95 1.29
CA LYS A 236 -10.61 20.78 0.95
C LYS A 236 -9.78 19.72 0.24
N LYS A 237 -9.98 18.43 0.57
CA LYS A 237 -9.40 17.29 -0.16
C LYS A 237 -9.74 17.42 -1.65
N ASN A 238 -8.73 17.31 -2.50
CA ASN A 238 -8.86 17.46 -3.95
C ASN A 238 -9.20 16.08 -4.55
N GLY A 239 -10.42 15.93 -5.06
CA GLY A 239 -10.96 14.66 -5.56
C GLY A 239 -12.25 14.24 -4.84
#